data_AF-A0A2V5QUK9-F1
#
_entry.id   AF-A0A2V5QUK9-F1
#
_cell.length_a   1.000
_cell.length_b   1.000
_cell.length_c   1.000
_cell.angle_alpha   90.00
_cell.angle_beta   90.00
_cell.angle_gamma   90.00
#
_symmetry.space_group_name_H-M   'P 1'
#
loop_
_entity.id
_entity.type
_entity.pdbx_description
1 polymer ?
#
loop_
_entity_poly.entity_id
_entity_poly.type
_entity_poly.pdbx_seq_one_letter_code
_entity_poly.pdbx_strand_id
1 'polypeptide(L)' 'MDCITYRTEETTDTYFQFVLREIHNAKCGGDPETSPVVDRYRVYRRSGKIKWLERIEGDWRPYNPAQIR' A
#
# COMPACT_ATOMS: atom_id res chain seq x y z
N MET A 1 -16.64 -0.75 -1.27
CA MET A 1 -15.16 -0.69 -1.16
C MET A 1 -14.66 -2.09 -0.80
N ASP A 2 -15.08 -3.12 -1.56
CA ASP A 2 -15.10 -4.50 -1.02
C ASP A 2 -14.06 -5.40 -1.70
N CYS A 3 -13.31 -4.85 -2.66
CA CYS A 3 -12.34 -5.58 -3.49
C CYS A 3 -10.90 -5.14 -3.25
N ILE A 4 -10.67 -4.43 -2.14
CA ILE A 4 -9.36 -4.05 -1.67
C ILE A 4 -9.18 -4.46 -0.22
N THR A 5 -7.95 -4.78 0.15
CA THR A 5 -7.57 -5.08 1.53
C THR A 5 -6.30 -4.35 1.93
N TYR A 6 -6.17 -4.06 3.22
CA TYR A 6 -4.98 -3.46 3.82
C TYR A 6 -4.31 -4.48 4.73
N ARG A 7 -2.98 -4.56 4.67
CA ARG A 7 -2.20 -5.40 5.58
C ARG A 7 -0.93 -4.68 6.03
N THR A 8 -0.58 -4.79 7.30
CA THR A 8 0.73 -4.35 7.79
C THR A 8 1.80 -5.35 7.32
N GLU A 9 2.82 -4.87 6.61
CA GLU A 9 3.97 -5.70 6.17
C GLU A 9 5.19 -5.52 7.07
N GLU A 10 5.36 -4.36 7.69
CA GLU A 10 6.53 -4.06 8.52
C GLU A 10 6.14 -3.15 9.69
N THR A 11 6.76 -3.34 10.85
CA THR A 11 6.63 -2.43 11.99
C THR A 11 8.00 -2.26 12.64
N THR A 12 8.42 -1.01 12.75
CA THR A 12 9.65 -0.60 13.43
C THR A 12 9.34 0.49 14.46
N ASP A 13 10.35 0.88 15.24
CA ASP A 13 10.27 2.03 16.13
C ASP A 13 10.12 3.36 15.38
N THR A 14 10.51 3.40 14.10
CA THR A 14 10.49 4.62 13.28
C THR A 14 9.18 4.76 12.49
N TYR A 15 8.68 3.67 11.91
CA TYR A 15 7.48 3.67 11.08
C TYR A 15 6.73 2.35 11.16
N PHE A 16 5.47 2.35 10.72
CA PHE A 16 4.80 1.13 10.26
C PHE A 16 4.53 1.21 8.76
N GLN A 17 4.65 0.08 8.08
CA GLN A 17 4.39 -0.05 6.66
C GLN A 17 3.13 -0.88 6.46
N PHE A 18 2.22 -0.37 5.63
CA PHE A 18 1.06 -1.12 5.18
C PHE A 18 0.99 -1.16 3.66
N VAL A 19 0.39 -2.23 3.17
CA VAL A 19 0.17 -2.49 1.74
C VAL A 19 -1.33 -2.48 1.46
N LEU A 20 -1.72 -1.85 0.36
CA LEU A 20 -3.03 -1.95 -0.26
C LEU A 20 -2.94 -3.04 -1.34
N ARG A 21 -3.88 -3.98 -1.34
CA ARG A 21 -3.93 -5.09 -2.31
C ARG A 21 -5.32 -5.23 -2.89
N GLU A 22 -5.39 -5.73 -4.12
CA GLU A 22 -6.64 -6.21 -4.70
C GLU A 22 -7.02 -7.56 -4.08
N ILE A 23 -8.32 -7.73 -3.86
CA ILE A 23 -8.92 -9.00 -3.48
C ILE A 23 -9.37 -9.66 -4.78
N HIS A 24 -8.82 -10.83 -5.09
CA HIS A 24 -9.28 -11.64 -6.22
C HIS A 24 -10.15 -12.80 -5.72
N ASN A 25 -11.42 -12.80 -6.13
CA ASN A 25 -12.40 -13.83 -5.82
C ASN A 25 -13.59 -13.74 -6.77
N ALA A 26 -14.58 -14.63 -6.64
CA ALA A 26 -15.76 -14.65 -7.48
C ALA A 26 -16.57 -13.32 -7.51
N LYS A 27 -16.52 -12.52 -6.44
CA LYS A 27 -17.21 -11.22 -6.37
C LYS A 27 -16.41 -10.11 -7.05
N CYS A 28 -15.09 -10.14 -6.92
CA CYS A 28 -14.19 -9.05 -7.32
C CYS A 28 -13.47 -9.29 -8.66
N GLY A 29 -13.57 -10.50 -9.21
CA GLY A 29 -12.82 -10.91 -10.40
C GLY A 29 -11.34 -11.11 -10.12
N GLY A 30 -10.55 -11.25 -11.20
CA GLY A 30 -9.12 -11.50 -11.13
C GLY A 30 -8.77 -12.98 -10.91
N ASP A 31 -7.47 -13.28 -10.96
CA ASP A 31 -6.94 -14.62 -10.71
C ASP A 31 -6.93 -14.90 -9.19
N PRO A 32 -7.72 -15.89 -8.70
CA PRO A 32 -7.82 -16.21 -7.26
C PRO A 32 -6.50 -16.60 -6.60
N GLU A 33 -5.51 -17.07 -7.38
CA GLU A 33 -4.20 -17.47 -6.87
C GLU A 33 -3.25 -16.27 -6.69
N THR A 34 -3.73 -15.05 -6.96
CA THR A 34 -2.96 -13.82 -6.84
C THR A 34 -3.65 -12.80 -5.95
N SER A 35 -2.86 -11.95 -5.29
CA SER A 35 -3.35 -10.75 -4.61
C SER A 35 -2.41 -9.60 -4.93
N PRO A 36 -2.61 -8.94 -6.09
CA PRO A 36 -1.75 -7.88 -6.58
C PRO A 36 -1.62 -6.75 -5.57
N VAL A 37 -0.41 -6.22 -5.44
CA VAL A 37 -0.16 -5.01 -4.66
C VAL A 37 -0.64 -3.82 -5.47
N VAL A 38 -1.49 -2.98 -4.89
CA VAL A 38 -1.90 -1.69 -5.43
C VAL A 38 -0.90 -0.61 -5.02
N ASP A 39 -0.57 -0.52 -3.72
CA ASP A 39 0.32 0.50 -3.19
C ASP A 39 0.97 0.06 -1.89
N ARG A 40 2.07 0.72 -1.52
CA ARG A 40 2.66 0.63 -0.18
C ARG A 40 2.87 2.00 0.43
N TYR A 41 2.67 2.06 1.73
CA TYR A 41 2.79 3.28 2.51
C TYR A 41 3.61 3.04 3.76
N ARG A 42 4.45 4.00 4.12
CA ARG A 42 5.13 4.08 5.42
C ARG A 42 4.61 5.28 6.18
N VAL A 43 4.13 5.05 7.40
CA VAL A 43 3.69 6.11 8.31
C VAL A 43 4.72 6.25 9.41
N TYR A 44 5.40 7.40 9.45
CA TYR A 44 6.46 7.69 10.41
C TYR A 44 5.87 8.15 11.74
N ARG A 45 6.10 7.36 12.80
CA ARG A 45 5.40 7.47 14.10
C ARG A 45 5.56 8.84 14.76
N ARG A 46 6.78 9.39 14.74
CA ARG A 46 7.08 10.66 15.43
C ARG A 46 6.65 11.90 14.66
N SER A 47 6.73 11.85 13.33
CA SER A 47 6.50 13.02 12.49
C SER A 47 5.12 13.06 11.86
N GLY A 48 4.37 11.95 11.89
CA GLY A 48 3.12 11.78 11.17
C GLY A 48 3.27 11.78 9.65
N LYS A 49 4.51 11.90 9.13
CA LYS A 49 4.77 11.95 7.69
C LYS A 49 4.47 10.59 7.06
N ILE A 50 3.84 10.64 5.90
CA ILE A 50 3.55 9.46 5.09
C ILE A 50 4.50 9.47 3.90
N LYS A 51 5.12 8.32 3.62
CA LYS A 51 5.77 8.05 2.35
C LYS A 51 4.99 7.00 1.59
N TRP A 52 4.96 7.12 0.28
CA TRP A 52 4.38 6.16 -0.65
C TRP A 52 5.51 5.55 -1.49
N LEU A 53 5.40 4.26 -1.79
CA LEU A 53 6.36 3.57 -2.64
C LEU A 53 6.00 3.78 -4.11
N GLU A 54 6.83 4.54 -4.81
CA GLU A 54 6.70 4.73 -6.25
C GLU A 54 7.08 3.43 -6.96
N ARG A 55 6.18 2.93 -7.82
CA ARG A 55 6.29 1.56 -8.38
C ARG A 55 7.33 1.39 -9.46
N ILE A 56 7.70 2.47 -10.17
CA ILE A 56 8.56 2.41 -11.36
C ILE A 56 10.02 2.36 -10.91
N GLU A 57 10.39 3.27 -10.02
CA GLU A 57 11.73 3.44 -9.47
C GLU A 57 11.94 2.60 -8.20
N GLY A 58 10.87 2.20 -7.51
CA GLY A 58 10.97 1.46 -6.25
C GLY A 58 11.35 2.33 -5.06
N ASP A 59 11.18 3.65 -5.19
CA ASP A 59 11.61 4.65 -4.21
C ASP A 59 10.49 5.13 -3.30
N TRP A 60 10.84 5.42 -2.04
CA TRP A 60 9.91 6.01 -1.07
C TRP A 60 9.83 7.53 -1.24
N ARG A 61 8.75 8.00 -1.86
CA ARG A 61 8.46 9.42 -2.07
C ARG A 61 7.53 9.98 -0.98
N PRO A 62 7.57 11.29 -0.66
CA PRO A 62 6.54 11.91 0.16
C PRO A 62 5.15 11.65 -0.42
N TYR A 63 4.18 11.31 0.44
CA TYR A 63 2.81 11.13 0.00
C TYR A 63 2.24 12.44 -0.57
N ASN A 64 1.77 12.39 -1.81
CA ASN A 64 1.06 13.48 -2.46
C ASN A 64 -0.19 12.91 -3.16
N PRO A 65 -1.40 13.19 -2.65
CA PRO A 65 -2.62 12.63 -3.22
C PRO A 65 -2.87 13.06 -4.67
N ALA A 66 -2.30 14.19 -5.12
CA ALA A 66 -2.41 14.63 -6.52
C ALA A 66 -1.56 13.82 -7.51
N GLN A 67 -0.61 13.03 -7.01
CA GLN A 67 0.30 12.22 -7.83
C GLN A 67 -0.04 10.72 -7.79
N ILE A 68 -1.03 10.34 -6.99
CA ILE A 68 -1.50 8.95 -6.87
C ILE A 68 -2.66 8.79 -7.84
N ARG A 69 -2.46 7.92 -8.83
CA ARG A 69 -3.46 7.59 -9.88
C ARG A 69 -4.40 6.51 -9.43
#